data_AF-A0A2N5BC40-F1
#
_entry.id   AF-A0A2N5BC40-F1
#
_cell.length_a   1.000
_cell.length_b   1.000
_cell.length_c   1.000
_cell.angle_alpha   90.00
_cell.angle_beta   90.00
_cell.angle_gamma   90.00
#
_symmetry.space_group_name_H-M   'P 1'
#
loop_
_entity.id
_entity.type
_entity.pdbx_description
1 polymer ?
#
loop_
_entity_poly.entity_id
_entity_poly.type
_entity_poly.pdbx_seq_one_letter_code
_entity_poly.pdbx_strand_id
1 'polypeptide(L)'
;MTTSLVTSMQRFSTSGVSYQVEAGTSCSVALMAAGTILSGVNILLGSLIDEADEQSCQLFAIRTLTMQVEALIDSVEAPIRAAEDFAPQNLVSPVRGAGVSE
;
A
#
# COMPACT_ATOMS: atom_id res chain seq x y z
N MET A 1 13.51 -23.15 5.63
CA MET A 1 12.18 -22.68 5.20
C MET A 1 12.18 -21.17 5.27
N THR A 2 12.21 -20.47 4.13
CA THR A 2 12.01 -19.02 4.08
C THR A 2 10.54 -18.76 3.75
N THR A 3 9.85 -18.06 4.64
CA THR A 3 8.44 -17.72 4.50
C THR A 3 8.26 -16.66 3.42
N SER A 4 7.38 -16.94 2.45
CA SER A 4 6.96 -16.00 1.42
C SER A 4 6.36 -14.71 2.01
N LEU A 5 6.69 -13.55 1.45
CA LEU A 5 6.03 -12.28 1.73
C LEU A 5 4.96 -12.03 0.66
N VAL A 6 3.81 -12.66 0.83
CA VAL A 6 2.62 -12.40 0.03
C VAL A 6 1.47 -11.98 0.93
N THR A 7 0.55 -11.23 0.36
CA THR A 7 -0.69 -10.89 1.03
C THR A 7 -1.52 -12.15 1.30
N SER A 8 -2.18 -12.17 2.45
CA SER A 8 -3.27 -13.10 2.72
C SER A 8 -4.58 -12.51 2.20
N MET A 9 -5.55 -13.36 1.92
CA MET A 9 -6.88 -12.89 1.53
C MET A 9 -7.47 -12.09 2.68
N GLN A 10 -7.69 -10.79 2.47
CA GLN A 10 -8.25 -9.92 3.49
C GLN A 10 -9.37 -9.07 2.91
N ARG A 11 -10.51 -9.07 3.60
CA ARG A 11 -11.66 -8.24 3.27
C ARG A 11 -11.83 -7.16 4.31
N PHE A 12 -12.12 -5.96 3.87
CA PHE A 12 -12.41 -4.83 4.75
C PHE A 12 -13.44 -3.90 4.10
N SER A 13 -14.10 -3.10 4.91
CA SER A 13 -15.07 -2.12 4.45
C SER A 13 -14.68 -0.72 4.90
N THR A 14 -14.64 0.22 3.97
CA THR A 14 -14.38 1.63 4.26
C THR A 14 -15.51 2.44 3.66
N SER A 15 -16.14 3.31 4.45
CA SER A 15 -17.23 4.19 4.01
C SER A 15 -18.39 3.45 3.30
N GLY A 16 -18.70 2.22 3.73
CA GLY A 16 -19.75 1.40 3.13
C GLY A 16 -19.37 0.68 1.82
N VAL A 17 -18.15 0.88 1.32
CA VAL A 17 -17.60 0.16 0.15
C VAL A 17 -16.77 -1.03 0.64
N SER A 18 -17.00 -2.20 0.04
CA SER A 18 -16.23 -3.41 0.32
C SER A 18 -15.00 -3.50 -0.56
N TYR A 19 -13.86 -3.79 0.07
CA TYR A 19 -12.56 -4.00 -0.58
C TYR A 19 -12.04 -5.41 -0.24
N GLN A 20 -11.25 -5.94 -1.15
CA GLN A 20 -10.61 -7.24 -1.00
C GLN A 20 -9.18 -7.16 -1.51
N VAL A 21 -8.25 -7.67 -0.70
CA VAL A 21 -6.90 -8.01 -1.12
C VAL A 21 -6.90 -9.50 -1.42
N GLU A 22 -6.48 -9.87 -2.64
CA GLU A 22 -6.41 -11.26 -3.06
C GLU A 22 -5.18 -11.94 -2.47
N ALA A 23 -5.37 -13.17 -1.96
CA ALA A 23 -4.25 -13.98 -1.49
C ALA A 23 -3.23 -14.20 -2.62
N GLY A 24 -1.95 -14.13 -2.27
CA GLY A 24 -0.89 -14.29 -3.25
C GLY A 24 -0.61 -13.01 -4.04
N THR A 25 -1.25 -11.87 -3.77
CA THR A 25 -0.71 -10.61 -4.30
C THR A 25 0.62 -10.33 -3.60
N SER A 26 1.66 -9.95 -4.36
CA SER A 26 2.93 -9.52 -3.76
C SER A 26 2.69 -8.31 -2.84
N CYS A 27 3.33 -8.32 -1.68
CA CYS A 27 3.29 -7.21 -0.73
C CYS A 27 3.82 -5.91 -1.34
N SER A 28 4.85 -5.97 -2.20
CA SER A 28 5.34 -4.77 -2.91
C SER A 28 4.28 -4.18 -3.85
N VAL A 29 3.50 -5.02 -4.55
CA VAL A 29 2.37 -4.56 -5.37
C VAL A 29 1.28 -3.91 -4.51
N ALA A 30 0.94 -4.50 -3.38
CA ALA A 30 -0.04 -3.94 -2.45
C ALA A 30 0.41 -2.57 -1.88
N LEU A 31 1.71 -2.42 -1.57
CA LEU A 31 2.28 -1.16 -1.09
C LEU A 31 2.29 -0.07 -2.16
N MET A 32 2.66 -0.40 -3.41
CA MET A 32 2.59 0.55 -4.53
C MET A 32 1.16 1.07 -4.74
N ALA A 33 0.16 0.19 -4.64
CA ALA A 33 -1.25 0.58 -4.75
C ALA A 33 -1.66 1.53 -3.61
N ALA A 34 -1.24 1.24 -2.37
CA ALA A 34 -1.50 2.11 -1.22
C ALA A 34 -0.84 3.49 -1.38
N GLY A 35 0.42 3.55 -1.83
CA GLY A 35 1.12 4.80 -2.13
C GLY A 35 0.38 5.63 -3.19
N THR A 36 -0.08 5.00 -4.26
CA THR A 36 -0.86 5.68 -5.32
C THR A 36 -2.16 6.30 -4.79
N ILE A 37 -2.88 5.59 -3.92
CA ILE A 37 -4.10 6.12 -3.27
C ILE A 37 -3.76 7.33 -2.41
N LEU A 38 -2.72 7.26 -1.57
CA LEU A 38 -2.31 8.36 -0.70
C LEU A 38 -1.85 9.59 -1.49
N SER A 39 -1.14 9.38 -2.59
CA SER A 39 -0.73 10.46 -3.50
C SER A 39 -1.96 11.19 -4.05
N GLY A 40 -2.99 10.45 -4.47
CA GLY A 40 -4.28 11.01 -4.88
C GLY A 40 -4.98 11.80 -3.77
N VAL A 41 -4.96 11.31 -2.53
CA VAL A 41 -5.49 12.03 -1.35
C VAL A 41 -4.73 13.33 -1.13
N ASN A 42 -3.40 13.32 -1.24
CA ASN A 42 -2.57 14.52 -1.08
C ASN A 42 -2.86 15.59 -2.14
N ILE A 43 -3.16 15.19 -3.38
CA ILE A 43 -3.59 16.10 -4.45
C ILE A 43 -4.94 16.73 -4.09
N LEU A 44 -5.94 15.92 -3.72
CA LEU A 44 -7.28 16.41 -3.37
C LEU A 44 -7.25 17.34 -2.15
N LEU A 45 -6.49 16.99 -1.12
CA LEU A 45 -6.30 17.84 0.05
C LEU A 45 -5.59 19.15 -0.30
N GLY A 46 -4.64 19.12 -1.24
CA GLY A 46 -4.02 20.35 -1.77
C GLY A 46 -5.07 21.31 -2.34
N SER A 47 -5.92 20.83 -3.24
CA SER A 47 -7.00 21.64 -3.82
C SER A 47 -7.98 22.16 -2.76
N LEU A 48 -8.37 21.33 -1.80
CA LEU A 48 -9.28 21.75 -0.72
C LEU A 48 -8.67 22.80 0.21
N ILE A 49 -7.35 22.76 0.45
CA ILE A 49 -6.66 23.79 1.23
C ILE A 49 -6.66 25.12 0.49
N ASP A 50 -6.40 25.09 -0.82
CA ASP A 50 -6.35 26.29 -1.66
C ASP A 50 -7.72 26.99 -1.75
N GLU A 51 -8.82 26.24 -1.57
CA GLU A 51 -10.20 26.72 -1.63
C GLU A 51 -10.81 27.09 -0.25
N ALA A 52 -10.13 26.79 0.88
CA ALA A 52 -10.73 26.88 2.22
C ALA A 52 -10.27 28.12 3.04
N ASP A 53 -11.21 29.00 3.39
CA ASP A 53 -10.94 30.17 4.25
C ASP A 53 -10.91 29.86 5.76
N GLU A 54 -11.73 28.92 6.28
CA GLU A 54 -11.86 28.68 7.74
C GLU A 54 -11.33 27.31 8.23
N GLN A 55 -11.14 26.32 7.34
CA GLN A 55 -10.72 24.94 7.70
C GLN A 55 -9.28 24.61 7.30
N SER A 56 -8.53 25.60 6.80
CA SER A 56 -7.19 25.43 6.24
C SER A 56 -6.21 24.74 7.20
N CYS A 57 -6.25 25.05 8.51
CA CYS A 57 -5.36 24.42 9.50
C CYS A 57 -5.61 22.92 9.69
N GLN A 58 -6.88 22.48 9.73
CA GLN A 58 -7.23 21.06 9.90
C GLN A 58 -6.89 20.28 8.64
N LEU A 59 -7.20 20.84 7.47
CA LEU A 59 -6.86 20.24 6.18
C LEU A 59 -5.34 20.13 5.98
N PHE A 60 -4.57 21.15 6.41
CA PHE A 60 -3.11 21.11 6.38
C PHE A 60 -2.54 20.03 7.30
N ALA A 61 -3.11 19.86 8.50
CA ALA A 61 -2.71 18.80 9.42
C ALA A 61 -2.99 17.40 8.83
N ILE A 62 -4.17 17.20 8.23
CA ILE A 62 -4.52 15.94 7.55
C ILE A 62 -3.53 15.68 6.40
N ARG A 63 -3.29 16.67 5.54
CA ARG A 63 -2.34 16.54 4.42
C ARG A 63 -0.94 16.17 4.90
N THR A 64 -0.47 16.80 5.96
CA THR A 64 0.84 16.50 6.55
C THR A 64 0.91 15.04 7.04
N LEU A 65 -0.13 14.55 7.71
CA LEU A 65 -0.20 13.15 8.15
C LEU A 65 -0.25 12.18 6.97
N THR A 66 -1.01 12.49 5.92
CA THR A 66 -1.08 11.69 4.69
C THR A 66 0.29 11.61 4.00
N MET A 67 1.01 12.72 3.88
CA MET A 67 2.39 12.75 3.34
C MET A 67 3.37 11.93 4.19
N GLN A 68 3.22 11.93 5.52
CA GLN A 68 4.06 11.10 6.39
C GLN A 68 3.81 9.61 6.17
N VAL A 69 2.55 9.20 5.97
CA VAL A 69 2.22 7.80 5.67
C VAL A 69 2.74 7.39 4.29
N GLU A 70 2.60 8.25 3.28
CA GLU A 70 3.15 8.01 1.92
C GLU A 70 4.66 7.79 1.99
N ALA A 71 5.39 8.69 2.66
CA ALA A 71 6.84 8.56 2.84
C ALA A 71 7.24 7.29 3.61
N LEU A 72 6.45 6.88 4.61
CA LEU A 72 6.71 5.65 5.35
C LEU A 72 6.53 4.41 4.44
N ILE A 73 5.48 4.37 3.61
CA ILE A 73 5.25 3.29 2.64
C ILE A 73 6.39 3.23 1.62
N ASP A 74 6.79 4.36 1.07
CA ASP A 74 7.90 4.44 0.11
C ASP A 74 9.21 3.92 0.72
N SER A 75 9.45 4.21 2.00
CA SER A 75 10.67 3.76 2.70
C SER A 75 10.75 2.23 2.87
N VAL A 76 9.61 1.53 2.89
CA VAL A 76 9.56 0.07 3.11
C VAL A 76 9.36 -0.73 1.83
N GLU A 77 8.97 -0.09 0.73
CA GLU A 77 8.71 -0.75 -0.56
C GLU A 77 9.95 -1.47 -1.09
N ALA A 78 11.09 -0.79 -1.18
CA ALA A 78 12.32 -1.38 -1.72
C ALA A 78 12.87 -2.56 -0.88
N PRO A 79 12.96 -2.47 0.47
CA PRO A 79 13.29 -3.61 1.32
C PRO A 79 12.35 -4.80 1.15
N ILE A 80 11.03 -4.56 1.03
CA ILE A 80 10.04 -5.63 0.86
C ILE A 80 10.18 -6.30 -0.50
N ARG A 81 10.35 -5.52 -1.58
CA ARG A 81 10.62 -6.07 -2.91
C ARG A 81 11.90 -6.93 -2.91
N ALA A 82 12.96 -6.47 -2.26
CA ALA A 82 14.19 -7.24 -2.14
C ALA A 82 13.94 -8.57 -1.39
N ALA A 83 13.19 -8.54 -0.28
CA ALA A 83 12.85 -9.74 0.46
C ALA A 83 12.00 -10.73 -0.35
N GLU A 84 11.09 -10.24 -1.19
CA GLU A 84 10.30 -11.05 -2.13
C GLU A 84 11.17 -11.72 -3.21
N ASP A 85 12.19 -11.01 -3.71
CA ASP A 85 13.09 -11.51 -4.74
C ASP A 85 13.97 -12.66 -4.23
N PHE A 86 14.34 -12.65 -2.95
CA PHE A 86 15.11 -13.73 -2.31
C PHE A 86 14.26 -14.92 -1.86
N ALA A 87 12.92 -14.84 -1.90
CA ALA A 87 12.06 -15.95 -1.53
C ALA A 87 12.05 -17.04 -2.62
N PRO A 88 12.06 -18.35 -2.25
CA PRO A 88 11.96 -19.45 -3.20
C PRO A 88 10.75 -19.28 -4.11
N GLN A 89 10.94 -19.42 -5.42
CA GLN A 89 9.89 -19.26 -6.42
C GLN A 89 9.31 -20.63 -6.77
N ASN A 90 7.99 -20.75 -6.71
CA ASN A 90 7.25 -21.85 -7.29
C ASN A 90 7.10 -21.57 -8.79
N LEU A 91 7.73 -22.38 -9.63
CA LEU A 91 7.73 -22.23 -11.10
C LEU A 91 6.33 -22.28 -11.71
N VAL A 92 5.34 -22.78 -10.98
CA VAL A 92 3.93 -22.86 -11.42
C VAL A 92 3.14 -21.61 -11.00
N SER A 93 3.66 -20.80 -10.08
CA SER A 93 3.01 -19.59 -9.60
C SER A 93 3.49 -18.35 -10.38
N PRO A 94 2.59 -17.54 -10.94
CA PRO A 94 2.95 -16.26 -11.55
C PRO A 94 3.34 -15.19 -10.50
N VAL A 95 3.18 -15.48 -9.21
CA VAL A 95 3.43 -14.56 -8.10
C VAL A 95 4.89 -14.65 -7.65
N ARG A 96 5.58 -13.51 -7.69
CA ARG A 96 6.95 -13.38 -7.17
C ARG A 96 6.98 -13.63 -5.67
N GLY A 97 7.79 -14.60 -5.26
CA GLY A 97 8.02 -14.99 -3.87
C GLY A 97 7.09 -16.10 -3.38
N ALA A 98 6.20 -16.63 -4.23
CA ALA A 98 5.37 -17.77 -3.86
C ALA A 98 6.24 -19.04 -3.70
N GLY A 99 6.37 -19.56 -2.48
CA GLY A 99 7.13 -20.79 -2.22
C GLY A 99 6.49 -22.04 -2.81
N VAL A 100 7.30 -23.10 -2.99
CA VAL A 100 6.78 -24.45 -3.25
C VAL A 100 6.15 -24.94 -1.95
N SER A 101 4.85 -25.20 -1.94
CA SER A 101 4.19 -25.93 -0.84
C SER A 101 4.57 -27.40 -0.97
N GLU A 102 5.38 -27.91 -0.05
CA GLU A 102 5.49 -29.36 0.22
C GLU A 102 4.46 -29.78 1.27
#